data_AF-A0A7Y4U3S0-F1
#
_entry.id   AF-A0A7Y4U3S0-F1
#
_cell.length_a   1.000
_cell.length_b   1.000
_cell.length_c   1.000
_cell.angle_alpha   90.00
_cell.angle_beta   90.00
_cell.angle_gamma   90.00
#
_symmetry.space_group_name_H-M   'P 1'
#
loop_
_entity.id
_entity.type
_entity.pdbx_description
1 polymer ?
#
loop_
_entity_poly.entity_id
_entity_poly.type
_entity_poly.pdbx_seq_one_letter_code
_entity_poly.pdbx_strand_id
1 'polypeptide(L)'
;MDYMPMIFRLSLCGMLGLLASCSASRPHAGTQGQSLEEVYAQARRQGGEAGAAAMRDDLQLQGTLGYVRPHVPVRTPPHVMRVWIPPFADAEQNLVQGHWVHVVIADEGWTVGQQASPVTALLPYTTAPTATPVPAGGGRR
;
A
#
# COMPACT_ATOMS: atom_id res chain seq x y z
N MET A 1 26.84 46.08 -20.79
CA MET A 1 27.09 45.89 -19.34
C MET A 1 25.91 46.55 -18.64
N ASP A 2 24.81 45.82 -18.49
CA ASP A 2 23.48 46.42 -18.22
C ASP A 2 22.73 45.67 -17.10
N TYR A 3 23.45 45.26 -16.06
CA TYR A 3 22.88 44.53 -14.91
C TYR A 3 22.53 45.43 -13.72
N MET A 4 22.96 46.70 -13.76
CA MET A 4 22.78 47.66 -12.66
C MET A 4 21.32 48.08 -12.36
N PRO A 5 20.38 48.20 -13.32
CA PRO A 5 19.01 48.63 -12.99
C PRO A 5 18.13 47.49 -12.43
N MET A 6 18.52 46.22 -12.61
CA MET A 6 17.74 45.06 -12.15
C MET A 6 17.93 44.78 -10.66
N ILE A 7 19.15 44.94 -10.15
CA ILE A 7 19.50 44.71 -8.73
C ILE A 7 18.80 45.73 -7.82
N PHE A 8 18.70 46.99 -8.26
CA PHE A 8 18.03 48.04 -7.49
C PHE A 8 16.52 47.81 -7.36
N ARG A 9 15.87 47.24 -8.39
CA ARG A 9 14.44 46.92 -8.38
C ARG A 9 14.09 45.72 -7.48
N LEU A 10 14.96 44.71 -7.45
CA LEU A 10 14.80 43.56 -6.54
C LEU A 10 14.96 43.95 -5.06
N SER A 11 15.93 44.82 -4.76
CA SER A 11 16.15 45.33 -3.40
C SER A 11 14.97 46.18 -2.89
N LEU A 12 14.40 47.03 -3.74
CA LEU A 12 13.26 47.86 -3.40
C LEU A 12 11.99 47.03 -3.13
N CYS A 13 11.73 46.00 -3.96
CA CYS A 13 10.60 45.09 -3.72
C CYS A 13 10.76 44.27 -2.44
N GLY A 14 11.99 43.84 -2.10
CA GLY A 14 12.27 43.11 -0.87
C GLY A 14 11.96 43.92 0.39
N MET A 15 12.36 45.20 0.41
CA MET A 15 12.05 46.10 1.54
C MET A 15 10.54 46.39 1.69
N LEU A 16 9.81 46.57 0.58
CA LEU A 16 8.36 46.83 0.63
C LEU A 16 7.56 45.62 1.14
N GLY A 17 7.99 44.38 0.87
CA GLY A 17 7.36 43.18 1.39
C GLY A 17 7.50 43.02 2.92
N LEU A 18 8.62 43.48 3.48
CA LEU A 18 8.90 43.39 4.92
C LEU A 18 8.07 44.39 5.74
N LEU A 19 7.80 45.58 5.21
CA LEU A 19 6.98 46.59 5.90
C LEU A 19 5.48 46.24 5.91
N ALA A 20 4.98 45.52 4.90
CA ALA A 20 3.59 45.06 4.85
C ALA A 20 3.29 43.93 5.85
N SER A 21 4.30 43.22 6.35
CA SER A 21 4.12 42.12 7.32
C SER A 21 3.94 42.58 8.77
N CYS A 22 4.10 43.89 9.07
CA CYS A 22 4.04 44.40 10.43
C CYS A 22 2.66 44.95 10.89
N SER A 23 1.60 44.88 10.08
CA SER A 23 0.27 45.42 10.47
C SER A 23 -0.83 44.38 10.72
N ALA A 24 -0.51 43.08 10.72
CA ALA A 24 -1.48 42.04 11.03
C ALA A 24 -1.65 41.83 12.56
N SER A 25 -1.71 42.90 13.35
CA SER A 25 -2.27 42.84 14.70
C SER A 25 -3.79 42.84 14.60
N ARG A 26 -4.38 41.66 14.42
CA ARG A 26 -5.84 41.49 14.54
C ARG A 26 -6.27 42.02 15.91
N PRO A 27 -7.15 43.02 16.01
CA PRO A 27 -7.69 43.41 17.29
C PRO A 27 -8.47 42.23 17.84
N HIS A 28 -8.09 41.79 19.03
CA HIS A 28 -8.84 40.80 19.80
C HIS A 28 -10.23 41.41 20.03
N ALA A 29 -11.25 40.81 19.41
CA ALA A 29 -12.64 41.18 19.64
C ALA A 29 -13.05 40.71 21.05
N GLY A 30 -12.51 41.37 22.08
CA GLY A 30 -12.94 41.29 23.47
C GLY A 30 -13.98 42.36 23.71
N THR A 31 -15.20 42.07 23.28
CA THR A 31 -16.36 42.95 23.25
C THR A 31 -16.73 43.43 24.66
N GLN A 32 -16.96 44.74 24.78
CA GLN A 32 -17.57 45.40 25.93
C GLN A 32 -18.83 44.62 26.38
N GLY A 33 -18.84 44.08 27.61
CA GLY A 33 -20.02 43.49 28.24
C GLY A 33 -19.90 42.05 28.73
N GLN A 34 -18.82 41.32 28.40
CA GLN A 34 -18.61 39.98 28.95
C GLN A 34 -17.87 40.05 30.29
N SER A 35 -18.40 39.35 31.29
CA SER A 35 -17.72 39.24 32.58
C SER A 35 -16.44 38.41 32.41
N LEU A 36 -15.39 38.75 33.18
CA LEU A 36 -14.11 38.03 33.14
C LEU A 36 -14.30 36.52 33.38
N GLU A 37 -15.25 36.14 34.23
CA GLU A 37 -15.64 34.76 34.51
C GLU A 37 -16.13 34.03 33.26
N GLU A 38 -16.89 34.71 32.41
CA GLU A 38 -17.45 34.16 31.17
C GLU A 38 -16.35 33.85 30.14
N VAL A 39 -15.36 34.74 30.06
CA VAL A 39 -14.18 34.55 29.20
C VAL A 39 -13.37 33.34 29.67
N TYR A 40 -13.14 33.20 30.98
CA TYR A 40 -12.44 32.02 31.53
C TYR A 40 -13.23 30.72 31.35
N ALA A 41 -14.54 30.75 31.59
CA ALA A 41 -15.41 29.59 31.40
C ALA A 41 -15.44 29.16 29.92
N GLN A 42 -15.45 30.11 28.99
CA GLN A 42 -15.35 29.85 27.57
C GLN A 42 -13.99 29.27 27.19
N ALA A 43 -12.89 29.89 27.63
CA ALA A 43 -11.53 29.41 27.36
C ALA A 43 -11.31 27.98 27.88
N ARG A 44 -11.85 27.65 29.06
CA ARG A 44 -11.76 26.31 29.65
C ARG A 44 -12.52 25.26 28.84
N ARG A 45 -13.72 25.60 28.35
CA ARG A 45 -14.51 24.72 27.48
C ARG A 45 -13.81 24.47 26.15
N GLN A 46 -13.36 25.54 25.49
CA GLN A 46 -12.63 25.46 24.23
C GLN A 46 -11.33 24.65 24.36
N GLY A 47 -10.57 24.86 25.44
CA GLY A 47 -9.36 24.09 25.72
C GLY A 47 -9.64 22.61 25.96
N GLY A 48 -10.72 22.28 26.66
CA GLY A 48 -11.15 20.89 26.88
C GLY A 48 -11.54 20.18 25.59
N GLU A 49 -12.32 20.84 24.73
CA GLU A 49 -12.72 20.30 23.42
C GLU A 49 -11.53 20.13 22.47
N ALA A 50 -10.65 21.12 22.40
CA ALA A 50 -9.43 21.07 21.59
C ALA A 50 -8.48 19.95 22.08
N GLY A 51 -8.30 19.82 23.39
CA GLY A 51 -7.50 18.74 23.98
C GLY A 51 -8.11 17.36 23.71
N ALA A 52 -9.43 17.22 23.84
CA ALA A 52 -10.12 15.97 23.52
C ALA A 52 -10.01 15.62 22.02
N ALA A 53 -10.09 16.60 21.13
CA ALA A 53 -9.89 16.40 19.69
C ALA A 53 -8.46 15.96 19.38
N ALA A 54 -7.46 16.61 19.96
CA ALA A 54 -6.05 16.25 19.79
C ALA A 54 -5.74 14.84 20.31
N MET A 55 -6.30 14.46 21.47
CA MET A 55 -6.16 13.10 22.00
C MET A 55 -6.83 12.06 21.09
N ARG A 56 -8.01 12.35 20.52
CA ARG A 56 -8.65 11.44 19.56
C ARG A 56 -7.81 11.26 18.30
N ASP A 57 -7.24 12.33 17.78
CA ASP A 57 -6.38 12.29 16.58
C ASP A 57 -5.11 11.46 16.84
N ASP A 58 -4.44 11.68 17.97
CA ASP A 58 -3.26 10.90 18.38
C ASP A 58 -3.60 9.40 18.55
N LEU A 59 -4.74 9.09 19.18
CA LEU A 59 -5.20 7.71 19.34
C LEU A 59 -5.63 7.06 18.00
N GLN A 60 -6.12 7.84 17.04
CA GLN A 60 -6.40 7.36 15.68
C GLN A 60 -5.10 7.05 14.94
N LEU A 61 -4.09 7.91 15.04
CA LEU A 61 -2.76 7.71 14.42
C LEU A 61 -2.03 6.51 15.01
N GLN A 62 -2.16 6.28 16.31
CA GLN A 62 -1.57 5.15 17.01
C GLN A 62 -2.35 3.83 16.80
N GLY A 63 -3.51 3.87 16.12
CA GLY A 63 -4.33 2.69 15.84
C GLY A 63 -4.96 2.05 17.09
N THR A 64 -4.96 2.73 18.23
CA THR A 64 -5.47 2.23 19.52
C THR A 64 -7.00 2.30 19.60
N LEU A 65 -7.66 3.07 18.74
CA LEU A 65 -9.12 3.13 18.58
C LEU A 65 -9.69 2.01 17.68
N GLY A 66 -8.94 0.94 17.46
CA GLY A 66 -9.39 -0.23 16.68
C GLY A 66 -9.09 -0.15 15.19
N TYR A 67 -8.44 0.91 14.70
CA TYR A 67 -7.89 0.93 13.34
C TYR A 67 -6.53 0.20 13.33
N VAL A 68 -6.60 -1.12 13.34
CA VAL A 68 -5.45 -1.99 13.14
C VAL A 68 -4.98 -1.81 11.71
N ARG A 69 -3.65 -1.71 11.50
CA ARG A 69 -2.96 -1.75 10.19
C ARG A 69 -3.68 -2.67 9.19
N PRO A 70 -3.63 -2.35 7.87
CA PRO A 70 -4.34 -3.10 6.84
C PRO A 70 -4.22 -4.59 7.09
N HIS A 71 -5.37 -5.28 7.04
CA HIS A 71 -5.54 -6.70 7.34
C HIS A 71 -4.54 -7.56 6.55
N VAL A 72 -3.31 -7.67 7.06
CA VAL A 72 -2.37 -8.68 6.61
C VAL A 72 -2.93 -9.95 7.20
N PRO A 73 -3.38 -10.90 6.35
CA PRO A 73 -3.94 -12.12 6.86
C PRO A 73 -2.87 -12.81 7.69
N VAL A 74 -3.24 -13.21 8.90
CA VAL A 74 -2.32 -13.88 9.83
C VAL A 74 -1.83 -15.21 9.24
N ARG A 75 -2.64 -15.82 8.36
CA ARG A 75 -2.29 -16.98 7.54
C ARG A 75 -2.32 -16.65 6.05
N THR A 76 -1.23 -16.94 5.36
CA THR A 76 -1.16 -16.96 3.90
C THR A 76 -1.60 -18.35 3.42
N PRO A 77 -2.64 -18.46 2.58
CA PRO A 77 -3.11 -19.74 2.06
C PRO A 77 -2.07 -20.38 1.14
N PRO A 78 -2.04 -21.71 1.02
CA PRO A 78 -1.12 -22.38 0.11
C PRO A 78 -1.46 -22.01 -1.34
N HIS A 79 -0.43 -21.85 -2.16
CA HIS A 79 -0.61 -21.57 -3.59
C HIS A 79 -0.76 -22.90 -4.34
N VAL A 80 -1.95 -23.12 -4.90
CA VAL A 80 -2.29 -24.35 -5.63
C VAL A 80 -2.41 -24.04 -7.12
N MET A 81 -1.75 -24.87 -7.94
CA MET A 81 -1.87 -24.79 -9.40
C MET A 81 -2.41 -26.09 -9.96
N ARG A 82 -3.12 -25.95 -11.07
CA ARG A 82 -3.67 -27.08 -11.82
C ARG A 82 -2.71 -27.50 -12.93
N VAL A 83 -2.32 -28.77 -12.94
CA VAL A 83 -1.42 -29.38 -13.92
C VAL A 83 -2.19 -30.43 -14.71
N TRP A 84 -2.05 -30.41 -16.04
CA TRP A 84 -2.62 -31.44 -16.91
C TRP A 84 -1.66 -32.62 -16.98
N ILE A 85 -2.16 -33.81 -16.69
CA ILE A 85 -1.43 -35.06 -16.92
C ILE A 85 -1.98 -35.68 -18.20
N PRO A 86 -1.16 -35.83 -19.26
CA PRO A 86 -1.61 -36.49 -20.47
C PRO A 86 -1.90 -37.97 -20.22
N PRO A 87 -2.73 -38.63 -21.06
CA PRO A 87 -2.97 -40.06 -20.95
C PRO A 87 -1.66 -40.85 -20.98
N PHE A 88 -1.52 -41.86 -20.11
CA PHE A 88 -0.33 -42.70 -20.02
C PHE A 88 -0.71 -44.14 -19.69
N ALA A 89 0.20 -45.08 -19.94
CA ALA A 89 0.03 -46.47 -19.54
C ALA A 89 0.62 -46.68 -18.13
N ASP A 90 -0.13 -47.30 -17.23
CA ASP A 90 0.36 -47.67 -15.89
C ASP A 90 1.38 -48.84 -15.96
N ALA A 91 1.90 -49.24 -14.80
CA ALA A 91 2.88 -50.33 -14.71
C ALA A 91 2.29 -51.69 -15.18
N GLU A 92 0.98 -51.83 -15.10
CA GLU A 92 0.18 -52.97 -15.50
C GLU A 92 -0.32 -52.87 -16.96
N GLN A 93 0.13 -51.87 -17.73
CA GLN A 93 -0.25 -51.58 -19.12
C GLN A 93 -1.70 -51.16 -19.36
N ASN A 94 -2.43 -50.73 -18.32
CA ASN A 94 -3.74 -50.12 -18.50
C ASN A 94 -3.60 -48.66 -18.93
N LEU A 95 -4.50 -48.23 -19.82
CA LEU A 95 -4.56 -46.84 -20.26
C LEU A 95 -5.25 -45.97 -19.21
N VAL A 96 -4.50 -45.10 -18.56
CA VAL A 96 -5.01 -44.05 -17.69
C VAL A 96 -5.39 -42.84 -18.54
N GLN A 97 -6.65 -42.39 -18.42
CA GLN A 97 -7.11 -41.19 -19.13
C GLN A 97 -6.44 -39.93 -18.57
N GLY A 98 -6.20 -38.96 -19.47
CA GLY A 98 -5.65 -37.67 -19.08
C GLY A 98 -6.59 -36.93 -18.14
N HIS A 99 -6.03 -36.33 -17.10
CA HIS A 99 -6.79 -35.68 -16.04
C HIS A 99 -6.04 -34.49 -15.46
N TRP A 100 -6.79 -33.62 -14.79
CA TRP A 100 -6.24 -32.47 -14.07
C TRP A 100 -5.90 -32.87 -12.64
N VAL A 101 -4.70 -32.51 -12.19
CA VAL A 101 -4.27 -32.66 -10.80
C VAL A 101 -3.96 -31.28 -10.21
N HIS A 102 -4.30 -31.09 -8.94
CA HIS A 102 -3.97 -29.89 -8.19
C HIS A 102 -2.69 -30.14 -7.38
N VAL A 103 -1.68 -29.30 -7.57
CA VAL A 103 -0.38 -29.41 -6.90
C VAL A 103 -0.12 -28.13 -6.12
N VAL A 104 0.34 -28.28 -4.88
CA VAL A 104 0.77 -27.15 -4.04
C VAL A 104 2.16 -26.73 -4.50
N ILE A 105 2.30 -25.46 -4.91
CA ILE A 105 3.59 -24.88 -5.34
C ILE A 105 4.27 -24.12 -4.19
N ALA A 106 3.46 -23.49 -3.33
CA ALA A 106 3.96 -22.80 -2.15
C ALA A 106 3.11 -23.21 -0.94
N ASP A 107 3.80 -23.57 0.13
CA ASP A 107 3.18 -24.00 1.37
C ASP A 107 2.45 -22.85 2.07
N GLU A 108 1.55 -23.21 2.99
CA GLU A 108 0.92 -22.25 3.88
C GLU A 108 1.95 -21.62 4.83
N GLY A 109 1.79 -20.33 5.09
CA GLY A 109 2.74 -19.56 5.90
C GLY A 109 2.02 -18.66 6.89
N TRP A 110 2.68 -18.36 8.02
CA TRP A 110 2.22 -17.34 8.95
C TRP A 110 2.90 -16.01 8.64
N THR A 111 2.10 -14.98 8.42
CA THR A 111 2.60 -13.63 8.12
C THR A 111 2.24 -12.70 9.26
N VAL A 112 3.19 -12.49 10.18
CA VAL A 112 3.07 -11.48 11.24
C VAL A 112 3.95 -10.29 10.87
N GLY A 113 3.33 -9.18 10.45
CA GLY A 113 4.00 -7.88 10.36
C GLY A 113 4.94 -7.64 9.16
N GLN A 114 5.11 -8.60 8.25
CA GLN A 114 5.94 -8.43 7.04
C GLN A 114 5.07 -8.55 5.78
N GLN A 115 5.13 -7.54 4.90
CA GLN A 115 4.45 -7.57 3.61
C GLN A 115 5.00 -8.74 2.79
N ALA A 116 4.14 -9.72 2.49
CA ALA A 116 4.50 -10.83 1.64
C ALA A 116 4.91 -10.30 0.26
N SER A 117 6.14 -10.61 -0.17
CA SER A 117 6.55 -10.38 -1.56
C SER A 117 5.77 -11.33 -2.47
N PRO A 118 5.28 -10.86 -3.64
CA PRO A 118 4.59 -11.74 -4.58
C PRO A 118 5.53 -12.86 -5.02
N VAL A 119 5.13 -14.11 -4.77
CA VAL A 119 5.87 -15.30 -5.23
C VAL A 119 5.64 -15.42 -6.74
N THR A 120 6.63 -15.00 -7.53
CA THR A 120 6.68 -15.32 -8.96
C THR A 120 7.10 -16.79 -9.11
N ALA A 121 6.13 -17.68 -9.30
CA ALA A 121 6.41 -19.08 -9.61
C ALA A 121 7.02 -19.18 -11.02
N LEU A 122 8.34 -19.42 -11.09
CA LEU A 122 9.00 -19.79 -12.33
C LEU A 122 8.63 -21.23 -12.67
N LEU A 123 7.70 -21.41 -13.61
CA LEU A 123 7.42 -22.71 -14.18
C LEU A 123 8.65 -23.19 -14.95
N PRO A 124 9.17 -24.41 -14.71
CA PRO A 124 10.13 -24.99 -15.62
C PRO A 124 9.40 -25.22 -16.95
N TYR A 125 9.76 -24.46 -17.98
CA TYR A 125 9.38 -24.83 -19.34
C TYR A 125 10.06 -26.16 -19.62
N THR A 126 9.32 -27.25 -19.42
CA THR A 126 9.77 -28.55 -19.91
C THR A 126 9.76 -28.43 -21.43
N THR A 127 10.95 -28.49 -22.03
CA THR A 127 11.09 -28.66 -23.47
C THR A 127 10.30 -29.91 -23.83
N ALA A 128 9.23 -29.75 -24.62
CA ALA A 128 8.40 -30.86 -25.06
C ALA A 128 9.30 -31.99 -25.60
N PRO A 129 9.09 -33.26 -25.21
CA PRO A 129 9.86 -34.36 -25.76
C PRO A 129 9.62 -34.38 -27.27
N THR A 130 10.68 -34.13 -28.04
CA THR A 130 10.68 -34.29 -29.49
C THR A 130 10.21 -35.70 -29.80
N ALA A 131 9.00 -35.82 -30.36
CA ALA A 131 8.47 -37.09 -30.81
C ALA A 131 9.42 -37.67 -31.85
N THR A 132 10.10 -38.77 -31.52
CA THR A 132 10.83 -39.55 -32.50
C THR A 132 9.81 -40.15 -33.47
N PRO A 133 9.88 -39.88 -34.78
CA PRO A 133 8.98 -40.48 -35.73
C PRO A 133 9.21 -42.00 -35.75
N VAL A 134 8.13 -42.76 -35.54
CA VAL A 134 8.13 -44.22 -35.67
C VAL A 134 8.45 -44.55 -37.14
N PRO A 135 9.48 -45.38 -37.44
CA PRO A 135 9.78 -45.77 -38.81
C PRO A 135 8.60 -46.52 -39.40
N ALA A 136 8.11 -46.05 -40.55
CA ALA A 136 7.07 -46.73 -41.31
C ALA A 136 7.60 -48.11 -41.73
N GLY A 137 7.10 -49.16 -41.06
CA GLY A 137 7.38 -50.54 -41.42
C GLY A 137 6.90 -50.80 -42.84
N GLY A 138 7.86 -51.06 -43.74
CA GLY A 138 7.62 -51.41 -45.13
C GLY A 138 6.80 -52.69 -45.25
N GLY A 139 5.52 -52.54 -45.56
CA GLY A 139 4.67 -53.64 -46.01
C GLY A 139 5.02 -54.01 -47.44
N ARG A 140 5.79 -55.09 -47.62
CA ARG A 140 5.94 -55.79 -48.89
C ARG A 140 4.58 -56.33 -49.34
N ARG A 141 4.21 -56.04 -50.58
CA ARG A 141 3.37 -56.89 -51.44
C ARG A 141 4.09 -57.05 -52.77
#